data_AF-A0A0B6YGP4-F1
#
_entry.id   AF-A0A0B6YGP4-F1
#
_cell.length_a   1.000
_cell.length_b   1.000
_cell.length_c   1.000
_cell.angle_alpha   90.00
_cell.angle_beta   90.00
_cell.angle_gamma   90.00
#
_symmetry.space_group_name_H-M   'P 1'
#
loop_
_entity.id
_entity.type
_entity.pdbx_description
1 polymer ?
#
loop_
_entity_poly.entity_id
_entity_poly.type
_entity_poly.pdbx_seq_one_letter_code
_entity_poly.pdbx_strand_id
1 'polypeptide(L)'
;DQYISQQDYKPEWTPIEPVSSKKSEFASDSRPGMRGGHQMCIDVLTETIYMFGGWDGNHDLADLWSYNLPSHTWYCMSHNTERDGGPSARSCHKMCLDYERKQIFTLGRYLDPSMRIPERLKCDFHMYDIESQQWTFITEDTAAMGGPRLIFDHQMVIDIEHQTIYVFGGRVLVSSANGDTDRSQEPIFSGLYSFHIPSNTWCLLKDDCPSLKSRIGHSMLLHPAKHVLYIFAGQRAKEYLNDFLSYNLDTSEIRTVSDGNRKDTCQAGFTQRATLDPDLNEIHVFSGLSRDKDKRDNVKNSFWVYD
;
A
#
# COMPACT_ATOMS: atom_id res chain seq x y z
N ASP A 1 13.28 26.10 9.04
CA ASP A 1 12.65 27.21 8.27
C ASP A 1 13.54 27.93 7.25
N GLN A 2 14.72 28.46 7.57
CA GLN A 2 15.54 29.22 6.58
C GLN A 2 16.33 28.33 5.60
N TYR A 3 16.70 27.11 6.01
CA TYR A 3 17.50 26.15 5.22
C TYR A 3 16.75 25.59 4.00
N ILE A 4 15.49 25.18 4.16
CA ILE A 4 14.67 24.61 3.08
C ILE A 4 14.27 25.67 2.04
N SER A 5 14.02 26.92 2.46
CA SER A 5 13.72 28.02 1.53
C SER A 5 14.87 28.40 0.59
N GLN A 6 16.08 27.88 0.86
CA GLN A 6 17.29 28.11 0.06
C GLN A 6 17.69 26.89 -0.79
N GLN A 7 17.03 25.74 -0.62
CA GLN A 7 17.29 24.53 -1.36
C GLN A 7 16.27 24.43 -2.51
N ASP A 8 16.69 24.79 -3.72
CA ASP A 8 15.95 24.44 -4.94
C ASP A 8 16.09 22.91 -5.14
N TYR A 9 15.26 22.09 -4.50
CA TYR A 9 15.19 20.66 -4.81
C TYR A 9 14.79 20.51 -6.28
N LYS A 10 15.75 20.15 -7.12
CA LYS A 10 15.54 19.86 -8.55
C LYS A 10 15.54 18.34 -8.70
N PRO A 11 14.38 17.71 -8.85
CA PRO A 11 14.33 16.25 -9.01
C PRO A 11 14.94 15.87 -10.36
N GLU A 12 15.92 14.97 -10.34
CA GLU A 12 16.47 14.33 -11.53
C GLU A 12 15.82 12.96 -11.71
N TRP A 13 15.09 12.79 -12.82
CA TRP A 13 14.39 11.55 -13.13
C TRP A 13 15.16 10.75 -14.17
N THR A 14 15.52 9.52 -13.81
CA THR A 14 16.18 8.60 -14.73
C THR A 14 15.38 7.30 -14.81
N PRO A 15 15.05 6.80 -16.01
CA PRO A 15 14.38 5.52 -16.14
C PRO A 15 15.31 4.38 -15.67
N ILE A 16 14.77 3.46 -14.87
CA ILE A 16 15.46 2.23 -14.51
C ILE A 16 15.19 1.22 -15.63
N GLU A 17 16.19 1.01 -16.48
CA GLU A 17 16.07 0.10 -17.63
C GLU A 17 16.64 -1.28 -17.30
N PRO A 18 15.85 -2.36 -17.45
CA PRO A 18 16.36 -3.71 -17.25
C PRO A 18 17.33 -4.10 -18.36
N VAL A 19 18.37 -4.86 -18.01
CA VAL A 19 19.24 -5.53 -18.99
C VAL A 19 18.38 -6.53 -19.76
N SER A 20 18.03 -6.19 -21.00
CA SER A 20 17.33 -7.12 -21.88
C SER A 20 18.27 -8.27 -22.25
N SER A 21 17.90 -9.52 -21.96
CA SER A 21 18.55 -10.69 -22.55
C SER A 21 18.22 -10.72 -24.06
N LYS A 22 18.90 -9.89 -24.86
CA LYS A 22 18.78 -9.89 -26.32
C LYS A 22 19.36 -11.20 -26.85
N LYS A 23 18.49 -12.16 -27.18
CA LYS A 23 18.54 -13.10 -28.32
C LYS A 23 17.66 -14.35 -28.10
N SER A 24 16.35 -14.19 -27.96
CA SER A 24 15.44 -15.23 -28.44
C SER A 24 14.13 -14.60 -28.91
N GLU A 25 13.60 -15.07 -30.03
CA GLU A 25 12.30 -14.67 -30.57
C GLU A 25 11.12 -15.14 -29.69
N PHE A 26 11.40 -15.61 -28.46
CA PHE A 26 10.45 -16.08 -27.45
C PHE A 26 10.54 -15.30 -26.12
N ALA A 27 11.13 -14.09 -26.12
CA ALA A 27 11.47 -13.31 -24.92
C ALA A 27 10.30 -12.69 -24.11
N SER A 28 9.10 -13.29 -24.12
CA SER A 28 7.97 -12.82 -23.31
C SER A 28 8.11 -13.09 -21.80
N ASP A 29 9.11 -13.86 -21.37
CA ASP A 29 9.27 -14.31 -19.98
C ASP A 29 10.35 -13.57 -19.17
N SER A 30 11.01 -12.56 -19.73
CA SER A 30 12.16 -11.90 -19.07
C SER A 30 11.80 -10.74 -18.15
N ARG A 31 10.52 -10.37 -18.05
CA ARG A 31 10.03 -9.27 -17.20
C ARG A 31 8.53 -9.40 -16.96
N PRO A 32 8.00 -8.80 -15.88
CA PRO A 32 6.56 -8.76 -15.66
C PRO A 32 5.82 -7.98 -16.77
N GLY A 33 4.64 -8.47 -17.13
CA GLY A 33 3.70 -7.77 -18.04
C GLY A 33 3.10 -6.48 -17.45
N MET A 34 2.41 -5.72 -18.30
CA MET A 34 1.68 -4.50 -17.91
C MET A 34 0.63 -4.79 -16.84
N ARG A 35 0.55 -3.94 -15.81
CA ARG A 35 -0.33 -4.18 -14.66
C ARG A 35 -0.64 -2.91 -13.86
N GLY A 36 -1.85 -2.81 -13.32
CA GLY A 36 -2.26 -1.82 -12.31
C GLY A 36 -2.57 -2.48 -10.97
N GLY A 37 -2.58 -1.72 -9.88
CA GLY A 37 -2.97 -2.23 -8.54
C GLY A 37 -2.02 -3.28 -7.93
N HIS A 38 -0.90 -3.59 -8.58
CA HIS A 38 0.19 -4.39 -8.03
C HIS A 38 0.84 -3.68 -6.84
N GLN A 39 1.51 -4.44 -5.98
CA GLN A 39 2.24 -3.89 -4.85
C GLN A 39 3.73 -4.19 -4.98
N MET A 40 4.53 -3.30 -4.40
CA MET A 40 5.97 -3.40 -4.39
C MET A 40 6.50 -3.07 -2.99
N CYS A 41 7.55 -3.76 -2.59
CA CYS A 41 8.40 -3.41 -1.45
C CYS A 41 9.87 -3.54 -1.87
N ILE A 42 10.77 -2.87 -1.16
CA ILE A 42 12.20 -2.88 -1.45
C ILE A 42 12.97 -3.33 -0.22
N ASP A 43 13.84 -4.32 -0.42
CA ASP A 43 14.92 -4.62 0.52
C ASP A 43 16.07 -3.67 0.21
N VAL A 44 16.21 -2.64 1.06
CA VAL A 44 17.23 -1.60 0.89
C VAL A 44 18.65 -2.13 1.12
N LEU A 45 18.82 -3.25 1.83
CA LEU A 45 20.14 -3.83 2.09
C LEU A 45 20.69 -4.60 0.89
N THR A 46 19.80 -5.24 0.13
CA THR A 46 20.16 -6.02 -1.08
C THR A 46 19.81 -5.29 -2.37
N GLU A 47 19.26 -4.08 -2.25
CA GLU A 47 18.76 -3.25 -3.34
C GLU A 47 17.83 -4.04 -4.28
N THR A 48 16.95 -4.85 -3.69
CA THR A 48 16.05 -5.76 -4.41
C THR A 48 14.60 -5.35 -4.19
N ILE A 49 13.91 -5.10 -5.28
CA ILE A 49 12.50 -4.76 -5.32
C ILE A 49 11.70 -6.05 -5.52
N TYR A 50 10.70 -6.30 -4.70
CA TYR A 50 9.73 -7.38 -4.88
C TYR A 50 8.43 -6.82 -5.40
N MET A 51 7.77 -7.53 -6.31
CA MET A 51 6.50 -7.13 -6.88
C MET A 51 5.55 -8.32 -6.98
N PHE A 52 4.33 -8.15 -6.48
CA PHE A 52 3.31 -9.18 -6.51
C PHE A 52 1.99 -8.69 -7.14
N GLY A 53 1.42 -9.58 -7.95
CA GLY A 53 0.05 -9.49 -8.45
C GLY A 53 -0.22 -8.24 -9.30
N GLY A 54 -1.42 -7.69 -9.14
CA GLY A 54 -1.97 -6.62 -9.97
C GLY A 54 -3.01 -7.12 -10.97
N TRP A 55 -3.47 -6.24 -11.85
CA TRP A 55 -4.48 -6.48 -12.87
C TRP A 55 -3.96 -6.02 -14.23
N ASP A 56 -4.03 -6.87 -15.24
CA ASP A 56 -3.39 -6.65 -16.55
C ASP A 56 -4.28 -5.98 -17.61
N GLY A 57 -5.54 -5.70 -17.29
CA GLY A 57 -6.55 -5.31 -18.27
C GLY A 57 -7.70 -6.31 -18.40
N ASN A 58 -7.47 -7.56 -18.01
CA ASN A 58 -8.41 -8.66 -18.18
C ASN A 58 -8.62 -9.44 -16.88
N HIS A 59 -7.55 -9.80 -16.18
CA HIS A 59 -7.61 -10.60 -14.97
C HIS A 59 -6.59 -10.18 -13.92
N ASP A 60 -6.85 -10.56 -12.67
CA ASP A 60 -5.86 -10.45 -11.60
C ASP A 60 -4.68 -11.39 -11.88
N LEU A 61 -3.50 -11.01 -11.41
CA LEU A 61 -2.25 -11.74 -11.58
C LEU A 61 -1.81 -12.35 -10.24
N ALA A 62 -1.16 -13.52 -10.31
CA ALA A 62 -0.66 -14.28 -9.15
C ALA A 62 0.87 -14.44 -9.18
N ASP A 63 1.57 -13.76 -10.08
CA ASP A 63 3.01 -13.87 -10.27
C ASP A 63 3.77 -12.99 -9.26
N LEU A 64 4.88 -13.53 -8.74
CA LEU A 64 5.83 -12.86 -7.86
C LEU A 64 7.14 -12.66 -8.59
N TRP A 65 7.61 -11.43 -8.64
CA TRP A 65 8.85 -11.03 -9.30
C TRP A 65 9.77 -10.32 -8.33
N SER A 66 11.08 -10.44 -8.57
CA SER A 66 12.08 -9.56 -7.99
C SER A 66 12.85 -8.81 -9.07
N TYR A 67 13.24 -7.57 -8.79
CA TYR A 67 14.16 -6.79 -9.60
C TYR A 67 15.37 -6.39 -8.76
N ASN A 68 16.55 -6.82 -9.16
CA ASN A 68 17.80 -6.42 -8.50
C ASN A 68 18.33 -5.16 -9.17
N LEU A 69 18.49 -4.08 -8.39
CA LEU A 69 18.96 -2.79 -8.89
C LEU A 69 20.43 -2.84 -9.37
N PRO A 70 21.40 -3.42 -8.64
CA PRO A 70 22.79 -3.51 -9.09
C PRO A 70 22.98 -4.21 -10.44
N SER A 71 22.29 -5.34 -10.65
CA SER A 71 22.40 -6.11 -11.90
C SER A 71 21.44 -5.63 -12.99
N HIS A 72 20.46 -4.78 -12.64
CA HIS A 72 19.37 -4.36 -13.50
C HIS A 72 18.58 -5.54 -14.11
N THR A 73 18.36 -6.63 -13.37
CA THR A 73 17.68 -7.83 -13.88
C THR A 73 16.39 -8.14 -13.14
N TRP A 74 15.38 -8.55 -13.90
CA TRP A 74 14.20 -9.20 -13.37
C TRP A 74 14.44 -10.70 -13.15
N TYR A 75 13.80 -11.24 -12.13
CA TYR A 75 13.72 -12.66 -11.86
C TYR A 75 12.28 -13.02 -11.51
N CYS A 76 11.71 -14.00 -12.21
CA CYS A 76 10.41 -14.54 -11.87
C CYS A 76 10.61 -15.53 -10.72
N MET A 77 10.16 -15.15 -9.52
CA MET A 77 10.26 -16.00 -8.33
C MET A 77 9.15 -17.05 -8.33
N SER A 78 7.97 -16.67 -8.83
CA SER A 78 6.83 -17.58 -9.01
C SER A 78 5.94 -17.07 -10.13
N HIS A 79 5.53 -17.97 -11.05
CA HIS A 79 4.53 -17.66 -12.07
C HIS A 79 3.09 -17.72 -11.52
N ASN A 80 2.88 -18.42 -10.40
CA ASN A 80 1.58 -18.54 -9.76
C ASN A 80 1.76 -18.94 -8.28
N THR A 81 1.76 -17.93 -7.42
CA THR A 81 1.94 -18.09 -5.97
C THR A 81 0.89 -19.00 -5.32
N GLU A 82 -0.34 -19.08 -5.84
CA GLU A 82 -1.38 -19.99 -5.32
C GLU A 82 -0.96 -21.46 -5.44
N ARG A 83 -0.23 -21.81 -6.50
CA ARG A 83 0.32 -23.17 -6.68
C ARG A 83 1.48 -23.48 -5.73
N ASP A 84 2.12 -22.43 -5.21
CA ASP A 84 3.25 -22.50 -4.31
C ASP A 84 2.84 -22.34 -2.83
N GLY A 85 1.54 -22.49 -2.53
CA GLY A 85 0.99 -22.33 -1.17
C GLY A 85 0.81 -20.88 -0.71
N GLY A 86 0.95 -19.93 -1.64
CA GLY A 86 0.79 -18.51 -1.42
C GLY A 86 -0.61 -17.97 -1.76
N PRO A 87 -0.74 -16.64 -1.79
CA PRO A 87 -2.01 -15.97 -2.04
C PRO A 87 -2.53 -16.19 -3.46
N SER A 88 -3.85 -16.29 -3.63
CA SER A 88 -4.47 -16.26 -4.97
C SER A 88 -4.15 -14.98 -5.76
N ALA A 89 -4.38 -15.01 -7.07
CA ALA A 89 -4.35 -13.82 -7.92
C ALA A 89 -5.12 -12.64 -7.30
N ARG A 90 -4.52 -11.45 -7.27
CA ARG A 90 -5.11 -10.26 -6.63
C ARG A 90 -4.54 -8.93 -7.08
N SER A 91 -5.38 -7.89 -6.99
CA SER A 91 -5.01 -6.47 -7.14
C SER A 91 -5.55 -5.64 -5.97
N CYS A 92 -5.06 -4.40 -5.84
CA CYS A 92 -5.45 -3.44 -4.78
C CYS A 92 -5.24 -3.96 -3.34
N HIS A 93 -4.35 -4.94 -3.20
CA HIS A 93 -3.86 -5.46 -1.93
C HIS A 93 -2.72 -4.57 -1.40
N LYS A 94 -2.08 -4.94 -0.29
CA LYS A 94 -0.86 -4.30 0.23
C LYS A 94 0.23 -5.32 0.58
N MET A 95 1.48 -4.88 0.46
CA MET A 95 2.66 -5.61 0.91
C MET A 95 3.52 -4.74 1.81
N CYS A 96 4.16 -5.34 2.81
CA CYS A 96 5.26 -4.73 3.56
C CYS A 96 6.37 -5.76 3.80
N LEU A 97 7.60 -5.30 3.94
CA LEU A 97 8.78 -6.16 4.10
C LEU A 97 9.44 -5.87 5.45
N ASP A 98 9.64 -6.92 6.25
CA ASP A 98 10.69 -6.95 7.28
C ASP A 98 12.01 -7.30 6.58
N TYR A 99 12.86 -6.31 6.31
CA TYR A 99 14.12 -6.54 5.59
C TYR A 99 15.20 -7.15 6.47
N GLU A 100 15.07 -7.12 7.79
CA GLU A 100 16.00 -7.80 8.70
C GLU A 100 15.75 -9.30 8.71
N ARG A 101 14.47 -9.71 8.72
CA ARG A 101 14.05 -11.12 8.74
C ARG A 101 13.74 -11.67 7.36
N LYS A 102 13.82 -10.84 6.31
CA LYS A 102 13.56 -11.21 4.93
C LYS A 102 12.15 -11.81 4.73
N GLN A 103 11.15 -11.18 5.34
CA GLN A 103 9.75 -11.63 5.34
C GLN A 103 8.82 -10.60 4.73
N ILE A 104 8.05 -11.01 3.71
CA ILE A 104 7.08 -10.17 3.03
C ILE A 104 5.67 -10.56 3.47
N PHE A 105 4.91 -9.62 4.01
CA PHE A 105 3.52 -9.83 4.40
C PHE A 105 2.57 -9.28 3.34
N THR A 106 1.49 -10.01 3.04
CA THR A 106 0.51 -9.63 2.01
C THR A 106 -0.92 -9.72 2.54
N LEU A 107 -1.68 -8.63 2.40
CA LEU A 107 -3.05 -8.52 2.92
C LEU A 107 -4.01 -7.87 1.92
N GLY A 108 -5.26 -8.35 1.94
CA GLY A 108 -6.39 -7.76 1.23
C GLY A 108 -6.38 -8.02 -0.27
N ARG A 109 -7.43 -7.55 -0.94
CA ARG A 109 -7.63 -7.61 -2.39
C ARG A 109 -8.94 -6.92 -2.78
N TYR A 110 -9.03 -6.44 -4.00
CA TYR A 110 -10.31 -6.09 -4.62
C TYR A 110 -11.01 -7.34 -5.17
N LEU A 111 -12.34 -7.32 -5.20
CA LEU A 111 -13.17 -8.29 -5.92
C LEU A 111 -14.27 -7.55 -6.67
N ASP A 112 -14.47 -7.95 -7.92
CA ASP A 112 -15.63 -7.51 -8.71
C ASP A 112 -16.94 -7.86 -8.00
N PRO A 113 -17.98 -7.00 -8.02
CA PRO A 113 -19.27 -7.27 -7.38
C PRO A 113 -19.89 -8.63 -7.71
N SER A 114 -19.68 -9.15 -8.93
CA SER A 114 -20.16 -10.48 -9.35
C SER A 114 -19.50 -11.64 -8.58
N MET A 115 -18.31 -11.43 -8.01
CA MET A 115 -17.54 -12.43 -7.27
C MET A 115 -17.71 -12.33 -5.75
N ARG A 116 -18.50 -11.38 -5.24
CA ARG A 116 -18.66 -11.10 -3.80
C ARG A 116 -19.71 -12.02 -3.16
N ILE A 117 -19.34 -13.29 -3.02
CA ILE A 117 -20.04 -14.27 -2.20
C ILE A 117 -19.37 -14.40 -0.82
N PRO A 118 -20.12 -14.76 0.25
CA PRO A 118 -19.59 -14.81 1.62
C PRO A 118 -18.26 -15.55 1.77
N GLU A 119 -18.08 -16.67 1.08
CA GLU A 119 -16.89 -17.52 1.15
C GLU A 119 -15.64 -16.82 0.60
N ARG A 120 -15.80 -15.90 -0.37
CA ARG A 120 -14.70 -15.14 -0.98
C ARG A 120 -14.39 -13.83 -0.26
N LEU A 121 -15.25 -13.42 0.68
CA LEU A 121 -15.12 -12.18 1.45
C LEU A 121 -14.31 -12.32 2.73
N LYS A 122 -13.76 -13.51 3.00
CA LYS A 122 -12.75 -13.69 4.04
C LYS A 122 -11.46 -12.98 3.65
N CYS A 123 -10.81 -12.36 4.63
CA CYS A 123 -9.57 -11.61 4.43
C CYS A 123 -8.38 -12.49 4.82
N ASP A 124 -7.84 -13.18 3.82
CA ASP A 124 -6.67 -14.04 3.99
C ASP A 124 -5.39 -13.23 4.22
N PHE A 125 -4.45 -13.81 4.98
CA PHE A 125 -3.17 -13.17 5.30
C PHE A 125 -2.02 -14.16 5.14
N HIS A 126 -0.97 -13.71 4.45
CA HIS A 126 0.15 -14.55 4.05
C HIS A 126 1.48 -13.87 4.35
N MET A 127 2.50 -14.67 4.62
CA MET A 127 3.90 -14.25 4.69
C MET A 127 4.74 -15.10 3.74
N TYR A 128 5.60 -14.43 2.96
CA TYR A 128 6.61 -15.08 2.13
C TYR A 128 7.98 -14.90 2.79
N ASP A 129 8.65 -16.00 3.05
CA ASP A 129 10.01 -16.02 3.57
C ASP A 129 10.98 -16.08 2.39
N ILE A 130 11.76 -15.01 2.19
CA ILE A 130 12.62 -14.87 1.00
C ILE A 130 13.78 -15.87 1.04
N GLU A 131 14.30 -16.20 2.22
CA GLU A 131 15.47 -17.07 2.36
C GLU A 131 15.12 -18.53 2.04
N SER A 132 14.02 -19.02 2.61
CA SER A 132 13.52 -20.37 2.34
C SER A 132 12.70 -20.48 1.06
N GLN A 133 12.28 -19.33 0.49
CA GLN A 133 11.40 -19.22 -0.67
C GLN A 133 10.06 -19.93 -0.48
N GLN A 134 9.52 -19.90 0.75
CA GLN A 134 8.28 -20.57 1.10
C GLN A 134 7.20 -19.58 1.54
N TRP A 135 5.95 -19.91 1.20
CA TRP A 135 4.79 -19.22 1.72
C TRP A 135 4.32 -19.84 3.03
N THR A 136 3.94 -18.97 3.96
CA THR A 136 3.20 -19.30 5.17
C THR A 136 1.81 -18.70 5.07
N PHE A 137 0.80 -19.55 5.10
CA PHE A 137 -0.59 -19.13 5.25
C PHE A 137 -0.88 -18.83 6.72
N ILE A 138 -0.99 -17.55 7.08
CA ILE A 138 -1.15 -17.13 8.48
C ILE A 138 -2.58 -17.38 8.95
N THR A 139 -3.57 -16.95 8.15
CA THR A 139 -4.99 -17.15 8.46
C THR A 139 -5.87 -17.04 7.22
N GLU A 140 -7.00 -17.76 7.23
CA GLU A 140 -8.04 -17.64 6.22
C GLU A 140 -8.90 -16.39 6.38
N ASP A 141 -9.04 -15.89 7.60
CA ASP A 141 -9.90 -14.75 7.92
C ASP A 141 -9.35 -13.94 9.08
N THR A 142 -8.71 -12.82 8.74
CA THR A 142 -8.20 -11.87 9.74
C THR A 142 -9.31 -11.30 10.62
N ALA A 143 -10.55 -11.16 10.14
CA ALA A 143 -11.66 -10.66 10.94
C ALA A 143 -12.01 -11.60 12.11
N ALA A 144 -11.93 -12.92 11.88
CA ALA A 144 -12.14 -13.93 12.93
C ALA A 144 -11.07 -13.88 14.03
N MET A 145 -9.92 -13.27 13.74
CA MET A 145 -8.82 -13.07 14.70
C MET A 145 -8.81 -11.67 15.33
N GLY A 146 -9.86 -10.86 15.12
CA GLY A 146 -9.92 -9.47 15.60
C GLY A 146 -9.22 -8.45 14.70
N GLY A 147 -8.78 -8.87 13.50
CA GLY A 147 -8.22 -8.02 12.46
C GLY A 147 -9.27 -7.40 11.53
N PRO A 148 -8.83 -6.79 10.41
CA PRO A 148 -9.74 -6.17 9.46
C PRO A 148 -10.56 -7.20 8.68
N ARG A 149 -11.75 -6.80 8.22
CA ARG A 149 -12.48 -7.55 7.17
C ARG A 149 -11.77 -7.42 5.83
N LEU A 150 -12.28 -8.09 4.78
CA LEU A 150 -11.66 -8.01 3.46
C LEU A 150 -11.72 -6.57 2.93
N ILE A 151 -10.54 -5.98 2.75
CA ILE A 151 -10.35 -4.59 2.37
C ILE A 151 -9.44 -4.46 1.14
N PHE A 152 -9.60 -3.35 0.44
CA PHE A 152 -8.77 -2.96 -0.70
C PHE A 152 -8.42 -1.47 -0.65
N ASP A 153 -7.34 -1.08 -1.32
CA ASP A 153 -6.78 0.28 -1.33
C ASP A 153 -6.53 0.86 0.07
N HIS A 154 -6.27 -0.02 1.04
CA HIS A 154 -5.78 0.30 2.38
C HIS A 154 -4.28 0.62 2.34
N GLN A 155 -3.69 1.01 3.45
CA GLN A 155 -2.24 1.08 3.60
C GLN A 155 -1.75 0.12 4.68
N MET A 156 -0.52 -0.34 4.52
CA MET A 156 0.14 -1.28 5.43
C MET A 156 1.60 -0.87 5.58
N VAL A 157 2.06 -0.71 6.82
CA VAL A 157 3.45 -0.41 7.17
C VAL A 157 3.89 -1.34 8.29
N ILE A 158 5.20 -1.56 8.41
CA ILE A 158 5.79 -2.43 9.42
C ILE A 158 6.76 -1.64 10.29
N ASP A 159 6.63 -1.80 11.59
CA ASP A 159 7.64 -1.47 12.57
C ASP A 159 8.51 -2.71 12.79
N ILE A 160 9.73 -2.68 12.26
CA ILE A 160 10.66 -3.81 12.29
C ILE A 160 11.22 -4.01 13.71
N GLU A 161 11.46 -2.91 14.43
CA GLU A 161 11.98 -2.94 15.81
C GLU A 161 10.96 -3.57 16.75
N HIS A 162 9.70 -3.15 16.66
CA HIS A 162 8.60 -3.67 17.50
C HIS A 162 7.88 -4.88 16.89
N GLN A 163 8.34 -5.37 15.74
CA GLN A 163 7.74 -6.50 15.00
C GLN A 163 6.22 -6.40 14.87
N THR A 164 5.73 -5.22 14.51
CA THR A 164 4.30 -4.91 14.46
C THR A 164 3.92 -4.31 13.11
N ILE A 165 2.89 -4.86 12.48
CA ILE A 165 2.34 -4.36 11.22
C ILE A 165 1.13 -3.49 11.54
N TYR A 166 1.08 -2.28 10.98
CA TYR A 166 -0.06 -1.37 11.09
C TYR A 166 -0.81 -1.32 9.77
N VAL A 167 -2.14 -1.48 9.83
CA VAL A 167 -3.04 -1.48 8.68
C VAL A 167 -4.10 -0.40 8.88
N PHE A 168 -4.26 0.50 7.92
CA PHE A 168 -5.23 1.59 8.01
C PHE A 168 -6.05 1.78 6.74
N GLY A 169 -7.33 2.11 6.97
CA GLY A 169 -8.25 2.55 5.93
C GLY A 169 -8.62 1.43 4.96
N GLY A 170 -8.84 1.79 3.71
CA GLY A 170 -9.41 0.87 2.73
C GLY A 170 -10.93 0.73 2.85
N ARG A 171 -11.56 0.30 1.76
CA ARG A 171 -13.00 -0.02 1.73
C ARG A 171 -13.22 -1.49 2.03
N VAL A 172 -14.20 -1.76 2.88
CA VAL A 172 -14.62 -3.13 3.21
C VAL A 172 -15.49 -3.66 2.07
N LEU A 173 -15.15 -4.85 1.58
CA LEU A 173 -15.98 -5.57 0.62
C LEU A 173 -17.15 -6.24 1.34
N VAL A 174 -18.36 -6.04 0.81
CA VAL A 174 -19.61 -6.61 1.32
C VAL A 174 -20.26 -7.51 0.26
N SER A 175 -21.04 -8.48 0.73
CA SER A 175 -21.72 -9.46 -0.13
C SER A 175 -22.79 -8.80 -0.97
N SER A 176 -22.84 -9.16 -2.26
CA SER A 176 -23.90 -8.75 -3.18
C SER A 176 -25.19 -9.58 -2.98
N ALA A 177 -25.13 -10.68 -2.22
CA ALA A 177 -26.21 -11.66 -2.11
C ALA A 177 -27.42 -11.21 -1.28
N ASN A 178 -27.33 -10.09 -0.57
CA ASN A 178 -28.44 -9.60 0.27
C ASN A 178 -29.58 -8.93 -0.52
N GLY A 179 -29.58 -8.96 -1.86
CA GLY A 179 -30.69 -8.43 -2.65
C GLY A 179 -30.91 -6.91 -2.55
N ASP A 180 -30.14 -6.23 -1.71
CA ASP A 180 -30.07 -4.77 -1.65
C ASP A 180 -29.35 -4.26 -2.89
N THR A 181 -30.12 -4.15 -3.96
CA THR A 181 -29.84 -3.31 -5.14
C THR A 181 -29.96 -1.82 -4.81
N ASP A 182 -30.03 -1.47 -3.53
CA ASP A 182 -30.07 -0.09 -3.12
C ASP A 182 -28.66 0.51 -3.22
N ARG A 183 -28.45 1.27 -4.29
CA ARG A 183 -27.27 2.12 -4.53
C ARG A 183 -27.07 3.21 -3.45
N SER A 184 -27.85 3.17 -2.37
CA SER A 184 -27.88 4.12 -1.26
C SER A 184 -27.00 3.75 -0.07
N GLN A 185 -26.56 2.49 0.07
CA GLN A 185 -25.71 2.13 1.21
C GLN A 185 -24.34 2.81 1.09
N GLU A 186 -24.03 3.66 2.07
CA GLU A 186 -22.73 4.33 2.11
C GLU A 186 -21.59 3.30 2.17
N PRO A 187 -20.48 3.52 1.44
CA PRO A 187 -19.35 2.61 1.48
C PRO A 187 -18.83 2.45 2.91
N ILE A 188 -18.65 1.20 3.35
CA ILE A 188 -18.07 0.88 4.65
C ILE A 188 -16.54 0.94 4.53
N PHE A 189 -15.89 1.60 5.48
CA PHE A 189 -14.44 1.67 5.57
C PHE A 189 -13.91 0.90 6.78
N SER A 190 -12.64 0.47 6.71
CA SER A 190 -11.96 -0.19 7.84
C SER A 190 -11.56 0.79 8.93
N GLY A 191 -10.94 0.30 10.01
CA GLY A 191 -10.25 1.11 11.03
C GLY A 191 -8.72 1.11 10.89
N LEU A 192 -8.04 1.46 11.97
CA LEU A 192 -6.62 1.26 12.22
C LEU A 192 -6.42 0.01 13.07
N TYR A 193 -5.68 -0.96 12.55
CA TYR A 193 -5.35 -2.22 13.23
C TYR A 193 -3.84 -2.36 13.36
N SER A 194 -3.41 -3.09 14.39
CA SER A 194 -2.05 -3.61 14.52
C SER A 194 -2.05 -5.13 14.52
N PHE A 195 -1.04 -5.74 13.91
CA PHE A 195 -0.74 -7.15 13.99
C PHE A 195 0.65 -7.34 14.59
N HIS A 196 0.71 -7.92 15.79
CA HIS A 196 1.97 -8.25 16.45
C HIS A 196 2.45 -9.60 15.92
N ILE A 197 3.56 -9.59 15.19
CA ILE A 197 4.07 -10.75 14.43
C ILE A 197 4.42 -11.91 15.37
N PRO A 198 5.17 -11.73 16.48
CA PRO A 198 5.59 -12.85 17.33
C PRO A 198 4.45 -13.59 18.02
N SER A 199 3.39 -12.88 18.42
CA SER A 199 2.22 -13.51 19.06
C SER A 199 1.13 -13.92 18.09
N ASN A 200 1.24 -13.55 16.81
CA ASN A 200 0.21 -13.77 15.79
C ASN A 200 -1.18 -13.24 16.21
N THR A 201 -1.21 -12.01 16.75
CA THR A 201 -2.45 -11.40 17.27
C THR A 201 -2.75 -10.07 16.61
N TRP A 202 -4.01 -9.89 16.22
CA TRP A 202 -4.56 -8.61 15.79
C TRP A 202 -5.11 -7.82 16.97
N CYS A 203 -5.01 -6.50 16.88
CA CYS A 203 -5.66 -5.55 17.78
C CYS A 203 -6.26 -4.40 16.96
N LEU A 204 -7.50 -4.01 17.28
CA LEU A 204 -8.09 -2.80 16.77
C LEU A 204 -7.61 -1.62 17.62
N LEU A 205 -6.87 -0.70 17.00
CA LEU A 205 -6.37 0.50 17.66
C LEU A 205 -7.39 1.63 17.61
N LYS A 206 -8.05 1.82 16.45
CA LYS A 206 -9.01 2.90 16.25
C LYS A 206 -10.04 2.55 15.19
N ASP A 207 -11.32 2.70 15.52
CA ASP A 207 -12.40 2.64 14.53
C ASP A 207 -12.38 3.85 13.58
N ASP A 208 -13.03 3.69 12.43
CA ASP A 208 -13.34 4.81 11.54
C ASP A 208 -14.14 5.88 12.28
N CYS A 209 -13.58 7.09 12.39
CA CYS A 209 -14.18 8.17 13.16
C CYS A 209 -13.88 9.54 12.54
N PRO A 210 -14.64 10.59 12.90
CA PRO A 210 -14.45 11.92 12.30
C PRO A 210 -13.03 12.49 12.47
N SER A 211 -12.33 12.16 13.56
CA SER A 211 -10.95 12.60 13.82
C SER A 211 -9.91 11.81 13.02
N LEU A 212 -10.21 10.57 12.64
CA LEU A 212 -9.34 9.71 11.82
C LEU A 212 -10.21 9.02 10.77
N LYS A 213 -10.62 9.80 9.77
CA LYS A 213 -11.51 9.29 8.72
C LYS A 213 -10.77 8.25 7.90
N SER A 214 -11.30 7.05 7.83
CA SER A 214 -10.80 6.01 6.93
C SER A 214 -11.09 6.36 5.47
N ARG A 215 -10.20 5.91 4.59
CA ARG A 215 -10.11 6.39 3.21
C ARG A 215 -9.33 5.41 2.34
N ILE A 216 -9.48 5.52 1.02
CA ILE A 216 -8.74 4.72 0.03
C ILE A 216 -7.69 5.55 -0.68
N GLY A 217 -6.62 4.92 -1.17
CA GLY A 217 -5.61 5.56 -2.00
C GLY A 217 -4.81 6.67 -1.33
N HIS A 218 -4.89 6.77 0.00
CA HIS A 218 -4.10 7.67 0.84
C HIS A 218 -2.65 7.19 0.97
N SER A 219 -1.77 8.03 1.49
CA SER A 219 -0.43 7.61 1.92
C SER A 219 -0.41 7.43 3.43
N MET A 220 0.29 6.39 3.90
CA MET A 220 0.57 6.16 5.31
C MET A 220 2.05 5.81 5.48
N LEU A 221 2.73 6.48 6.40
CA LEU A 221 4.15 6.30 6.69
C LEU A 221 4.33 6.13 8.20
N LEU A 222 5.29 5.30 8.60
CA LEU A 222 5.69 5.15 9.99
C LEU A 222 6.98 5.93 10.21
N HIS A 223 7.00 6.81 11.21
CA HIS A 223 8.24 7.37 11.76
C HIS A 223 8.68 6.52 12.95
N PRO A 224 9.67 5.62 12.80
CA PRO A 224 10.02 4.65 13.84
C PRO A 224 10.48 5.32 15.13
N ALA A 225 11.44 6.26 15.05
CA ALA A 225 11.97 6.93 16.23
C ALA A 225 10.95 7.79 17.01
N LYS A 226 9.90 8.30 16.35
CA LYS A 226 8.82 9.08 17.01
C LYS A 226 7.62 8.21 17.38
N HIS A 227 7.58 6.96 16.92
CA HIS A 227 6.46 6.03 17.02
C HIS A 227 5.13 6.68 16.59
N VAL A 228 5.13 7.31 15.41
CA VAL A 228 4.00 8.06 14.85
C VAL A 228 3.68 7.56 13.44
N LEU A 229 2.40 7.35 13.17
CA LEU A 229 1.88 7.16 11.81
C LEU A 229 1.50 8.51 11.22
N TYR A 230 2.06 8.83 10.07
CA TYR A 230 1.69 9.97 9.24
C TYR A 230 0.73 9.51 8.16
N ILE A 231 -0.45 10.14 8.09
CA ILE A 231 -1.54 9.77 7.18
C ILE A 231 -1.98 11.02 6.45
N PHE A 232 -1.97 10.99 5.12
CA PHE A 232 -2.42 12.15 4.35
C PHE A 232 -3.04 11.76 3.02
N ALA A 233 -3.82 12.71 2.53
CA ALA A 233 -4.53 12.64 1.28
C ALA A 233 -5.51 11.44 1.17
N GLY A 234 -5.80 11.02 -0.05
CA GLY A 234 -6.71 9.92 -0.37
C GLY A 234 -8.14 10.36 -0.64
N GLN A 235 -9.03 9.39 -0.72
CA GLN A 235 -10.42 9.61 -1.11
C GLN A 235 -11.38 8.88 -0.18
N ARG A 236 -12.46 9.55 0.19
CA ARG A 236 -13.60 8.97 0.89
C ARG A 236 -14.88 9.27 0.10
N ALA A 237 -15.55 8.22 -0.36
CA ALA A 237 -16.69 8.35 -1.28
C ALA A 237 -16.37 9.27 -2.48
N LYS A 238 -17.01 10.44 -2.59
CA LYS A 238 -16.78 11.44 -3.64
C LYS A 238 -15.83 12.57 -3.21
N GLU A 239 -15.45 12.61 -1.93
CA GLU A 239 -14.59 13.64 -1.35
C GLU A 239 -13.12 13.24 -1.46
N TYR A 240 -12.31 14.17 -1.96
CA TYR A 240 -10.85 14.06 -1.91
C TYR A 240 -10.37 14.77 -0.65
N LEU A 241 -9.56 14.06 0.11
CA LEU A 241 -9.01 14.54 1.36
C LEU A 241 -7.63 15.13 1.08
N ASN A 242 -7.34 16.29 1.69
CA ASN A 242 -6.05 16.99 1.63
C ASN A 242 -5.47 17.21 3.03
N ASP A 243 -6.12 16.65 4.05
CA ASP A 243 -5.64 16.70 5.42
C ASP A 243 -4.36 15.88 5.56
N PHE A 244 -3.51 16.35 6.46
CA PHE A 244 -2.35 15.63 6.94
C PHE A 244 -2.54 15.42 8.43
N LEU A 245 -2.63 14.15 8.82
CA LEU A 245 -2.85 13.68 10.16
C LEU A 245 -1.61 12.95 10.68
N SER A 246 -1.43 12.98 11.99
CA SER A 246 -0.52 12.12 12.72
C SER A 246 -1.29 11.35 13.78
N TYR A 247 -0.95 10.07 13.95
CA TYR A 247 -1.45 9.19 15.00
C TYR A 247 -0.25 8.71 15.82
N ASN A 248 -0.19 9.07 17.10
CA ASN A 248 0.85 8.61 18.00
C ASN A 248 0.50 7.19 18.49
N LEU A 249 1.41 6.23 18.27
CA LEU A 249 1.18 4.82 18.57
C LEU A 249 1.21 4.51 20.07
N ASP A 250 1.93 5.30 20.87
CA ASP A 250 2.02 5.11 22.32
C ASP A 250 0.81 5.70 23.06
N THR A 251 0.38 6.90 22.68
CA THR A 251 -0.66 7.66 23.39
C THR A 251 -2.03 7.53 22.74
N SER A 252 -2.11 6.98 21.52
CA SER A 252 -3.32 6.97 20.69
C SER A 252 -3.87 8.38 20.38
N GLU A 253 -3.04 9.41 20.51
CA GLU A 253 -3.41 10.79 20.20
C GLU A 253 -3.42 11.03 18.69
N ILE A 254 -4.47 11.69 18.20
CA ILE A 254 -4.59 12.12 16.80
C ILE A 254 -4.37 13.63 16.73
N ARG A 255 -3.45 14.08 15.87
CA ARG A 255 -3.21 15.50 15.61
C ARG A 255 -3.33 15.81 14.12
N THR A 256 -4.05 16.87 13.79
CA THR A 256 -4.05 17.46 12.45
C THR A 256 -2.79 18.30 12.28
N VAL A 257 -1.87 17.82 11.45
CA VAL A 257 -0.64 18.51 11.08
C VAL A 257 -0.95 19.64 10.09
N SER A 258 -1.83 19.36 9.12
CA SER A 258 -2.35 20.36 8.17
C SER A 258 -3.80 20.03 7.79
N ASP A 259 -4.64 21.06 7.66
CA ASP A 259 -6.04 20.94 7.28
C ASP A 259 -6.26 20.98 5.75
N GLY A 260 -5.19 21.16 4.97
CA GLY A 260 -5.25 21.21 3.50
C GLY A 260 -5.82 22.53 2.93
N ASN A 261 -6.04 23.56 3.75
CA ASN A 261 -6.59 24.85 3.31
C ASN A 261 -5.53 25.89 2.89
N ARG A 262 -4.25 25.62 3.15
CA ARG A 262 -3.15 26.52 2.76
C ARG A 262 -2.77 26.29 1.29
N LYS A 263 -2.43 27.36 0.56
CA LYS A 263 -2.05 27.27 -0.87
C LYS A 263 -0.83 26.38 -1.14
N ASP A 264 -0.01 26.14 -0.12
CA ASP A 264 1.25 25.38 -0.20
C ASP A 264 1.12 23.91 0.23
N THR A 265 -0.10 23.37 0.39
CA THR A 265 -0.30 21.96 0.75
C THR A 265 -0.31 21.04 -0.47
N CYS A 266 0.22 19.83 -0.32
CA CYS A 266 0.15 18.79 -1.35
C CYS A 266 -1.30 18.60 -1.81
N GLN A 267 -1.57 18.86 -3.09
CA GLN A 267 -2.89 18.68 -3.67
C GLN A 267 -3.28 17.19 -3.65
N ALA A 268 -4.54 16.87 -3.37
CA ALA A 268 -5.07 15.51 -3.51
C ALA A 268 -4.80 15.02 -4.93
N GLY A 269 -4.05 13.93 -5.00
CA GLY A 269 -3.76 13.28 -6.24
C GLY A 269 -4.11 11.80 -6.22
N PHE A 270 -4.38 11.27 -7.40
CA PHE A 270 -4.42 9.83 -7.60
C PHE A 270 -3.00 9.27 -7.64
N THR A 271 -2.89 8.01 -7.20
CA THR A 271 -1.64 7.23 -7.22
C THR A 271 -0.47 7.93 -6.51
N GLN A 272 -0.75 8.65 -5.44
CA GLN A 272 0.31 9.22 -4.61
C GLN A 272 1.18 8.10 -4.03
N ARG A 273 2.48 8.35 -4.02
CA ARG A 273 3.49 7.52 -3.37
C ARG A 273 4.30 8.43 -2.48
N ALA A 274 4.63 7.94 -1.31
CA ALA A 274 5.41 8.69 -0.38
C ALA A 274 6.42 7.81 0.33
N THR A 275 7.51 8.42 0.74
CA THR A 275 8.56 7.81 1.57
C THR A 275 8.93 8.79 2.68
N LEU A 276 9.46 8.28 3.78
CA LEU A 276 9.96 9.08 4.89
C LEU A 276 11.46 8.82 5.03
N ASP A 277 12.24 9.89 5.16
CA ASP A 277 13.57 9.86 5.74
C ASP A 277 13.45 10.22 7.23
N PRO A 278 13.56 9.23 8.15
CA PRO A 278 13.37 9.48 9.58
C PRO A 278 14.54 10.23 10.22
N ASP A 279 15.73 10.23 9.61
CA ASP A 279 16.91 10.90 10.14
C ASP A 279 16.87 12.40 9.82
N LEU A 280 16.38 12.74 8.63
CA LEU A 280 16.15 14.12 8.20
C LEU A 280 14.78 14.66 8.61
N ASN A 281 13.87 13.79 9.07
CA ASN A 281 12.46 14.11 9.30
C ASN A 281 11.75 14.61 8.03
N GLU A 282 12.13 14.08 6.87
CA GLU A 282 11.65 14.54 5.56
C GLU A 282 10.67 13.55 4.94
N ILE A 283 9.45 13.99 4.62
CA ILE A 283 8.51 13.20 3.81
C ILE A 283 8.61 13.62 2.35
N HIS A 284 8.95 12.65 1.49
CA HIS A 284 8.98 12.80 0.05
C HIS A 284 7.68 12.30 -0.55
N VAL A 285 6.95 13.16 -1.26
CA VAL A 285 5.67 12.80 -1.91
C VAL A 285 5.79 12.94 -3.42
N PHE A 286 5.53 11.85 -4.13
CA PHE A 286 5.31 11.85 -5.56
C PHE A 286 3.80 11.73 -5.85
N SER A 287 3.22 12.80 -6.41
CA SER A 287 1.82 12.79 -6.85
C SER A 287 1.77 12.65 -8.36
N GLY A 288 1.12 11.61 -8.89
CA GLY A 288 1.08 11.35 -10.34
C GLY A 288 -0.04 12.11 -11.09
N LEU A 289 -1.19 12.30 -10.47
CA LEU A 289 -2.37 12.94 -11.06
C LEU A 289 -2.92 13.97 -10.08
N SER A 290 -2.76 15.27 -10.36
CA SER A 290 -3.36 16.31 -9.52
C SER A 290 -4.61 16.89 -10.18
N ARG A 291 -5.69 17.01 -9.42
CA ARG A 291 -6.94 17.60 -9.90
C ARG A 291 -7.04 19.05 -9.45
N ASP A 292 -6.77 19.99 -10.35
CA ASP A 292 -7.11 21.40 -10.14
C ASP A 292 -8.65 21.52 -10.12
N LYS A 293 -9.22 22.20 -9.11
CA LYS A 293 -10.67 22.30 -8.87
C LYS A 293 -11.53 22.80 -10.06
N ASP A 294 -10.92 23.38 -11.10
CA ASP A 294 -11.63 24.03 -12.21
C ASP A 294 -11.21 23.60 -13.65
N LYS A 295 -10.38 22.57 -13.84
CA LYS A 295 -9.97 22.12 -15.20
C LYS A 295 -9.90 20.60 -15.34
N ARG A 296 -9.91 20.11 -16.59
CA ARG A 296 -9.71 18.69 -16.96
C ARG A 296 -8.51 18.11 -16.20
N ASP A 297 -8.61 16.84 -15.83
CA ASP A 297 -7.58 16.11 -15.10
C ASP A 297 -6.22 16.31 -15.78
N ASN A 298 -5.29 16.98 -15.08
CA ASN A 298 -3.93 17.19 -15.57
C ASN A 298 -3.01 16.24 -14.81
N VAL A 299 -2.37 15.33 -15.54
CA VAL A 299 -1.26 14.53 -15.01
C VAL A 299 -0.13 15.52 -14.71
N LYS A 300 0.15 15.74 -13.43
CA LYS A 300 1.26 16.57 -12.97
C LYS A 300 2.02 15.77 -11.94
N ASN A 301 3.24 15.39 -12.29
CA ASN A 301 4.21 14.88 -11.34
C ASN A 301 4.66 16.04 -10.46
N SER A 302 4.36 15.95 -9.16
CA SER A 302 4.87 16.92 -8.17
C SER A 302 5.65 16.17 -7.10
N PHE A 303 6.78 16.76 -6.72
CA PHE A 303 7.63 16.30 -5.65
C PHE A 303 7.54 17.29 -4.50
N TRP A 304 7.23 16.83 -3.30
CA TRP A 304 7.12 17.64 -2.10
C TRP A 304 8.02 17.06 -1.01
N VAL A 305 8.70 17.95 -0.29
CA VAL A 305 9.45 17.65 0.94
C VAL A 305 8.71 18.33 2.09
N TYR A 306 8.42 17.59 3.15
CA TYR A 306 7.84 18.12 4.38
C TYR A 306 8.81 17.88 5.54
N ASP A 307 9.08 18.92 6.35
CA ASP A 307 9.88 18.91 7.60
C ASP A 307 8.98 19.15 8.82
#